data_AF-A0A1W9L8P7-F1
#
_entry.id   AF-A0A1W9L8P7-F1
#
_cell.length_a   1.000
_cell.length_b   1.000
_cell.length_c   1.000
_cell.angle_alpha   90.00
_cell.angle_beta   90.00
_cell.angle_gamma   90.00
#
_symmetry.space_group_name_H-M   'P 1'
#
loop_
_entity.id
_entity.type
_entity.pdbx_description
1 polymer ?
#
loop_
_entity_poly.entity_id
_entity_poly.type
_entity_poly.pdbx_seq_one_letter_code
_entity_poly.pdbx_strand_id
1 'polypeptide(L)'
;MAGGNGIIFEQPQYSVPGRIGARAAYLPVPLGNGHHDVKLADEDWARIFTWLDCNSVFYGAYHNPVAQSRGESVAPKLGYLPAYAR
;
A
#
# COMPACT_ATOMS: atom_id res chain seq x y z
N MET A 1 4.20 1.22 11.61
CA MET A 1 4.59 2.49 10.96
C MET A 1 4.51 3.56 12.01
N ALA A 2 5.65 4.17 12.35
CA ALA A 2 5.69 5.28 13.29
C ALA A 2 5.87 6.56 12.47
N GLY A 3 4.97 7.52 12.67
CA GLY A 3 5.18 8.90 12.22
C GLY A 3 4.34 9.36 11.02
N GLY A 4 3.11 9.80 11.31
CA GLY A 4 2.28 10.66 10.45
C GLY A 4 0.99 11.00 11.19
N ASN A 5 0.64 12.30 11.29
CA ASN A 5 -0.47 12.88 12.10
C ASN A 5 -0.19 13.10 13.61
N GLY A 6 1.03 13.49 14.00
CA GLY A 6 1.30 13.97 15.39
C GLY A 6 1.55 12.88 16.44
N ILE A 7 1.30 11.60 16.12
CA ILE A 7 1.60 10.43 16.98
C ILE A 7 3.10 10.27 17.31
N ILE A 8 3.96 11.05 16.64
CA ILE A 8 5.41 11.07 16.84
C ILE A 8 5.82 11.35 18.30
N PHE A 9 4.99 12.07 19.05
CA PHE A 9 5.25 12.41 20.45
C PHE A 9 4.69 11.38 21.45
N GLU A 10 3.81 10.49 21.00
CA GLU A 10 3.08 9.56 21.87
C GLU A 10 3.59 8.12 21.76
N GLN A 11 4.31 7.77 20.69
CA GLN A 11 4.79 6.41 20.45
C GLN A 11 6.25 6.34 20.06
N PRO A 12 6.95 5.22 20.36
CA PRO A 12 8.31 5.02 19.92
C PRO A 12 8.45 5.05 18.40
N GLN A 13 9.44 5.80 17.90
CA GLN A 13 9.71 5.97 16.48
C GLN A 13 10.64 4.87 15.94
N TYR A 14 10.32 3.61 16.22
CA TYR A 14 11.03 2.47 15.66
C TYR A 14 10.05 1.41 15.16
N SER A 15 10.48 0.62 14.19
CA SER A 15 9.73 -0.54 13.72
C SER A 15 10.35 -1.80 14.27
N VAL A 16 9.51 -2.73 14.74
CA VAL A 16 9.95 -4.07 15.12
C VAL A 16 9.79 -5.00 13.93
N PRO A 17 10.84 -5.74 13.52
CA PRO A 17 10.74 -6.73 12.45
C PRO A 17 9.56 -7.68 12.67
N GLY A 18 8.75 -7.89 11.62
CA GLY A 18 7.57 -8.75 11.67
C GLY A 18 6.35 -8.18 12.41
N ARG A 19 6.44 -6.97 12.98
CA ARG A 19 5.30 -6.24 13.59
C ARG A 19 4.83 -5.06 12.73
N ILE A 20 5.25 -5.01 11.47
CA ILE A 20 4.83 -4.00 10.47
C ILE A 20 4.57 -4.69 9.13
N GLY A 21 3.94 -3.97 8.20
CA GLY A 21 3.72 -4.42 6.82
C GLY A 21 2.79 -5.63 6.74
N ALA A 22 2.99 -6.46 5.71
CA ALA A 22 2.20 -7.64 5.42
C ALA A 22 2.12 -8.63 6.60
N ARG A 23 3.23 -8.81 7.34
CA ARG A 23 3.28 -9.75 8.48
C ARG A 23 2.44 -9.32 9.68
N ALA A 24 2.14 -8.04 9.81
CA ALA A 24 1.31 -7.50 10.88
C ALA A 24 -0.10 -7.13 10.41
N ALA A 25 -0.36 -7.20 9.11
CA ALA A 25 -1.64 -6.87 8.53
C ALA A 25 -2.69 -7.93 8.87
N TYR A 26 -3.93 -7.49 9.10
CA TYR A 26 -5.06 -8.39 9.31
C TYR A 26 -5.58 -8.99 8.00
N LEU A 27 -5.54 -8.23 6.90
CA LEU A 27 -6.14 -8.58 5.60
C LEU A 27 -5.82 -9.99 5.07
N PRO A 28 -4.58 -10.52 5.17
CA PRO A 28 -4.27 -11.87 4.69
C PRO A 28 -5.07 -12.98 5.39
N VAL A 29 -5.50 -12.76 6.64
CA VAL A 29 -6.21 -13.78 7.43
C VAL A 29 -7.57 -14.14 6.81
N PRO A 30 -8.53 -13.21 6.61
CA PRO A 30 -9.79 -13.57 5.97
C PRO A 30 -9.60 -14.02 4.53
N LEU A 31 -8.69 -13.40 3.76
CA LEU A 31 -8.44 -13.78 2.37
C LEU A 31 -7.95 -15.24 2.24
N GLY A 32 -7.04 -15.68 3.13
CA GLY A 32 -6.56 -17.06 3.16
C GLY A 32 -7.63 -18.08 3.59
N ASN A 33 -8.63 -17.63 4.34
CA ASN A 33 -9.75 -18.45 4.78
C ASN A 33 -10.88 -18.55 3.74
N GLY A 34 -10.66 -18.12 2.50
CA GLY A 34 -11.65 -18.19 1.43
C GLY A 34 -12.74 -17.13 1.53
N HIS A 35 -12.41 -15.90 1.96
CA HIS A 35 -13.31 -14.75 1.99
C HIS A 35 -14.12 -14.64 0.67
N HIS A 36 -15.43 -14.90 0.73
CA HIS A 36 -16.32 -14.97 -0.44
C HIS A 36 -15.86 -15.94 -1.55
N ASP A 37 -15.33 -17.10 -1.15
CA ASP A 37 -14.81 -18.15 -2.04
C ASP A 37 -13.66 -17.67 -2.96
N VAL A 38 -13.03 -16.54 -2.64
CA VAL A 38 -11.88 -16.01 -3.38
C VAL A 38 -10.72 -17.00 -3.29
N LYS A 39 -10.14 -17.30 -4.46
CA LYS A 39 -8.91 -18.08 -4.61
C LYS A 39 -7.88 -17.22 -5.31
N LEU A 40 -6.82 -16.89 -4.60
CA LEU A 40 -5.72 -16.10 -5.13
C LEU A 40 -4.60 -17.02 -5.62
N ALA A 41 -4.04 -16.71 -6.78
CA ALA A 41 -2.80 -17.32 -7.22
C ALA A 41 -1.62 -16.78 -6.38
N ASP A 42 -0.49 -17.48 -6.38
CA ASP A 42 0.71 -17.06 -5.65
C ASP A 42 1.19 -15.65 -6.05
N GLU A 43 1.02 -15.30 -7.33
CA GLU A 43 1.38 -13.97 -7.83
C GLU A 43 0.49 -12.86 -7.24
N ASP A 44 -0.80 -13.11 -7.05
CA ASP A 44 -1.73 -12.14 -6.45
C ASP A 44 -1.45 -11.96 -4.96
N TRP A 45 -1.09 -13.03 -4.26
CA TRP A 45 -0.57 -12.94 -2.90
C TRP A 45 0.69 -12.09 -2.83
N ALA A 46 1.64 -12.29 -3.75
CA ALA A 46 2.85 -11.48 -3.82
C ALA A 46 2.53 -9.99 -4.04
N ARG A 47 1.57 -9.67 -4.92
CA ARG A 47 1.09 -8.28 -5.14
C ARG A 47 0.48 -7.68 -3.87
N ILE A 48 -0.39 -8.42 -3.18
CA ILE A 48 -1.04 -7.96 -1.94
C ILE A 48 0.00 -7.72 -0.84
N PHE A 49 0.92 -8.65 -0.61
CA PHE A 49 1.97 -8.48 0.39
C PHE A 49 2.88 -7.31 0.05
N THR A 50 3.26 -7.14 -1.22
CA THR A 50 4.03 -5.98 -1.67
C THR A 50 3.28 -4.67 -1.38
N TRP A 51 1.98 -4.60 -1.72
CA TRP A 51 1.16 -3.43 -1.43
C TRP A 51 1.07 -3.12 0.07
N LEU A 52 0.89 -4.15 0.91
CA LEU A 52 0.85 -4.01 2.36
C LEU A 52 2.19 -3.52 2.95
N ASP A 53 3.31 -4.04 2.45
CA ASP A 53 4.65 -3.60 2.83
C ASP A 53 4.94 -2.17 2.35
N CYS A 54 4.40 -1.79 1.19
CA CYS A 54 4.50 -0.45 0.60
C CYS A 54 3.41 0.52 1.09
N ASN A 55 3.11 0.52 2.40
CA ASN A 55 2.20 1.47 3.06
C ASN A 55 0.70 1.32 2.69
N SER A 56 0.32 0.34 1.88
CA SER A 56 -1.09 0.13 1.47
C SER A 56 -1.72 1.38 0.83
N VAL A 57 -0.94 2.13 0.05
CA VAL A 57 -1.42 3.37 -0.57
C VAL A 57 -2.58 3.09 -1.53
N PHE A 58 -3.59 3.96 -1.50
CA PHE A 58 -4.79 3.81 -2.32
C PHE A 58 -4.58 4.38 -3.74
N TYR A 59 -3.82 5.47 -3.87
CA TYR A 59 -3.49 6.10 -5.15
C TYR A 59 -1.98 6.29 -5.29
N GLY A 60 -1.48 6.23 -6.53
CA GLY A 60 -0.10 6.61 -6.85
C GLY A 60 0.15 8.13 -6.75
N ALA A 61 -0.91 8.94 -6.87
CA ALA A 61 -0.85 10.39 -6.72
C ALA A 61 -2.12 10.95 -6.07
N TYR A 62 -1.96 11.70 -4.97
CA TYR A 62 -3.09 12.24 -4.20
C TYR A 62 -3.50 13.66 -4.60
N HIS A 63 -2.80 14.30 -5.54
CA HIS A 63 -3.11 15.67 -5.98
C HIS A 63 -4.25 15.75 -7.01
N ASN A 64 -4.53 14.63 -7.71
CA ASN A 64 -5.72 14.47 -8.55
C ASN A 64 -6.33 13.06 -8.35
N PRO A 65 -6.96 12.81 -7.19
CA PRO A 65 -7.47 11.49 -6.84
C PRO A 65 -8.67 11.06 -7.69
N VAL A 66 -9.44 12.01 -8.24
CA VAL A 66 -10.61 11.72 -9.10
C VAL A 66 -10.18 11.09 -10.42
N ALA A 67 -9.07 11.55 -11.01
CA ALA A 67 -8.50 10.94 -12.21
C ALA A 67 -7.93 9.53 -11.90
N GLN A 68 -7.12 9.41 -10.83
CA GLN A 68 -6.59 8.10 -10.39
C GLN A 68 -7.71 7.09 -10.07
N SER A 69 -8.83 7.52 -9.47
CA SER A 69 -9.95 6.61 -9.18
C SER A 69 -10.67 6.10 -10.43
N ARG A 70 -10.50 6.78 -11.57
CA ARG A 70 -10.98 6.33 -12.89
C ARG A 70 -9.95 5.48 -13.62
N GLY A 71 -8.79 5.22 -13.01
CA GLY A 71 -7.67 4.51 -13.62
C GLY A 71 -6.82 5.36 -14.56
N GLU A 72 -6.97 6.69 -14.54
CA GLU A 72 -6.20 7.59 -15.39
C GLU A 72 -4.78 7.78 -14.83
N SER A 73 -3.77 7.76 -15.71
CA SER A 73 -2.39 8.04 -15.33
C SER A 73 -2.23 9.50 -14.89
N VAL A 74 -1.92 9.71 -13.61
CA VAL A 74 -1.61 11.03 -13.05
C VAL A 74 -0.11 11.14 -12.80
N ALA A 75 0.54 12.04 -13.53
CA ALA A 75 1.96 12.32 -13.34
C ALA A 75 2.26 12.81 -11.91
N PRO A 76 3.44 12.48 -11.34
CA PRO A 76 3.83 12.98 -10.05
C PRO A 76 3.99 14.50 -10.11
N LYS A 77 3.53 15.19 -9.06
CA LYS A 77 3.62 16.67 -8.96
C LYS A 77 5.07 17.16 -8.85
N LEU A 78 5.93 16.33 -8.28
CA LEU A 78 7.35 16.58 -8.06
C LEU A 78 8.13 15.38 -8.58
N GLY A 79 9.23 15.63 -9.30
CA GLY A 79 10.11 14.59 -9.85
C GLY A 79 10.19 14.60 -11.38
N TYR A 80 11.23 13.97 -11.90
CA TYR A 80 11.44 13.78 -13.33
C TYR A 80 10.79 12.45 -13.75
N LEU A 81 9.85 12.48 -14.69
CA LEU A 81 9.42 11.28 -15.43
C LEU A 81 10.29 11.18 -16.69
N PRO A 82 11.16 10.17 -16.82
CA PRO A 82 11.85 9.91 -18.07
C PRO A 82 10.83 9.52 -19.15
N ALA A 83 11.21 9.71 -20.41
CA ALA A 83 10.33 9.51 -21.58
C ALA A 83 9.71 8.09 -21.70
N TYR A 84 10.19 7.10 -20.95
CA TYR A 84 9.62 5.74 -20.94
C TYR A 84 8.33 5.60 -20.10
N ALA A 85 7.90 6.64 -19.39
CA ALA A 85 6.69 6.62 -18.56
C ALA A 85 5.40 7.04 -19.31
N ARG A 86 5.40 6.96 -20.64
CA ARG A 86 4.23 7.21 -21.51
C ARG A 86 3.77 5.94 -22.19
#